data_AF-K6IH97-F1
#
_entry.id   AF-K6IH97-F1
#
_cell.length_a   1.000
_cell.length_b   1.000
_cell.length_c   1.000
_cell.angle_alpha   90.00
_cell.angle_beta   90.00
_cell.angle_gamma   90.00
#
_symmetry.space_group_name_H-M   'P 1'
#
loop_
_entity.id
_entity.type
_entity.pdbx_description
1 polymer ?
#
loop_
_entity_poly.entity_id
_entity_poly.type
_entity_poly.pdbx_seq_one_letter_code
_entity_poly.pdbx_strand_id
1 'polypeptide(L)'
;MKSATFTDTNSTLKILSTSRKSVKLNSWLVVLGDAGSGKTFLLDRLLESLEGRKTEESDPIEDGRGELNNVKKNKTSYIFVQLGKLFSTGRISITQIMRSIIEEILPGQHIPGNAMGKQKMLKEALKYAGKTSRKVILLIDNAHYLDQKMLRDLKDIHELSYGELDSLFSIIMFARPEYKFASLLNAPEFDIQTQRVYIQNLPKPDILEFSKQAFGLRFSSGKDGDRAKSLFLTHVYPLNPGGIKALVNRMYLTVNKFDGLVTTDRISQVVNTDMLSTLKKYRISIGEVRKAVATHAGKNLTDNQISKALDEDSNSKKYEMVREQAMNLLREKADNGNLFV
;
A
#
# COMPACT_ATOMS: atom_id res chain seq x y z
N MET A 1 1.27 -21.83 3.82
CA MET A 1 0.41 -20.91 3.03
C MET A 1 1.26 -20.26 1.93
N LYS A 2 0.91 -20.36 0.64
CA LYS A 2 1.66 -19.64 -0.42
C LYS A 2 1.35 -18.15 -0.32
N SER A 3 2.37 -17.32 -0.17
CA SER A 3 2.24 -15.86 -0.31
C SER A 3 1.78 -15.53 -1.73
N ALA A 4 0.87 -14.56 -1.87
CA ALA A 4 0.36 -14.13 -3.16
C ALA A 4 1.51 -13.79 -4.13
N THR A 5 1.65 -14.55 -5.22
CA THR A 5 2.57 -14.19 -6.31
C THR A 5 1.96 -13.05 -7.11
N PHE A 6 2.72 -11.98 -7.30
CA PHE A 6 2.23 -10.76 -7.95
C PHE A 6 1.97 -10.94 -9.45
N THR A 7 0.96 -10.21 -9.95
CA THR A 7 0.64 -10.08 -11.37
C THR A 7 0.70 -8.61 -11.77
N ASP A 8 1.55 -8.27 -12.74
CA ASP A 8 1.56 -6.94 -13.35
C ASP A 8 0.25 -6.69 -14.10
N THR A 9 -0.50 -5.66 -13.68
CA THR A 9 -1.65 -5.16 -14.43
C THR A 9 -1.26 -3.90 -15.21
N ASN A 10 -1.97 -3.62 -16.30
CA ASN A 10 -1.79 -2.37 -17.06
C ASN A 10 -1.94 -1.12 -16.16
N SER A 11 -2.83 -1.18 -15.17
CA SER A 11 -3.03 -0.12 -14.17
C SER A 11 -1.79 0.09 -13.30
N THR A 12 -1.17 -0.99 -12.82
CA THR A 12 0.08 -0.94 -12.03
C THR A 12 1.22 -0.31 -12.83
N LEU A 13 1.42 -0.74 -14.09
CA LEU A 13 2.45 -0.19 -14.97
C LEU A 13 2.27 1.31 -15.23
N LYS A 14 1.02 1.75 -15.43
CA LYS A 14 0.69 3.17 -15.59
C LYS A 14 1.03 3.98 -14.35
N ILE A 15 0.67 3.51 -13.16
CA ILE A 15 0.98 4.19 -11.89
C ILE A 15 2.49 4.29 -11.66
N LEU A 16 3.23 3.21 -11.93
CA LEU A 16 4.70 3.21 -11.81
C LEU A 16 5.34 4.19 -12.80
N SER A 17 4.87 4.22 -14.05
CA SER A 17 5.33 5.18 -15.06
C SER A 17 5.06 6.63 -14.63
N THR A 18 3.85 6.92 -14.14
CA THR A 18 3.50 8.24 -13.60
C THR A 18 4.36 8.62 -12.39
N SER A 19 4.61 7.67 -11.48
CA SER A 19 5.48 7.88 -10.32
C SER A 19 6.90 8.24 -10.72
N ARG A 20 7.49 7.52 -11.70
CA ARG A 20 8.82 7.84 -12.25
C ARG A 20 8.85 9.22 -12.90
N LYS A 21 7.81 9.59 -13.65
CA LYS A 21 7.69 10.94 -14.22
C LYS A 21 7.67 12.00 -13.12
N SER A 22 6.93 11.74 -12.04
CA SER A 22 6.86 12.67 -10.91
C SER A 22 8.21 12.87 -10.22
N VAL A 23 8.95 11.77 -10.03
CA VAL A 23 10.34 11.83 -9.49
C VAL A 23 11.26 12.63 -10.40
N LYS A 24 11.18 12.42 -11.72
CA LYS A 24 12.01 13.15 -12.69
C LYS A 24 11.80 14.66 -12.59
N LEU A 25 10.54 15.07 -12.44
CA LEU A 25 10.11 16.47 -12.43
C LEU A 25 10.14 17.12 -11.03
N ASN A 26 10.55 16.42 -9.97
CA ASN A 26 10.42 16.90 -8.59
C ASN A 26 8.97 17.34 -8.26
N SER A 27 7.97 16.64 -8.79
CA SER A 27 6.57 17.00 -8.58
C SER A 27 5.95 16.21 -7.42
N TRP A 28 4.79 16.69 -6.99
CA TRP A 28 3.99 16.07 -5.94
C TRP A 28 2.93 15.14 -6.54
N LEU A 29 3.03 13.84 -6.24
CA LEU A 29 2.09 12.80 -6.66
C LEU A 29 1.33 12.24 -5.45
N VAL A 30 0.02 12.04 -5.62
CA VAL A 30 -0.84 11.32 -4.69
C VAL A 30 -1.43 10.09 -5.37
N VAL A 31 -1.08 8.91 -4.85
CA VAL A 31 -1.64 7.62 -5.24
C VAL A 31 -2.76 7.25 -4.27
N LEU A 32 -3.98 7.23 -4.79
CA LEU A 32 -5.21 6.96 -4.03
C LEU A 32 -5.68 5.54 -4.28
N GLY A 33 -6.07 4.82 -3.24
CA GLY A 33 -6.69 3.50 -3.40
C GLY A 33 -7.28 2.96 -2.11
N ASP A 34 -8.25 2.07 -2.24
CA ASP A 34 -8.95 1.47 -1.10
C ASP A 34 -8.06 0.54 -0.25
N ALA A 35 -8.56 0.14 0.92
CA ALA A 35 -7.88 -0.89 1.72
C ALA A 35 -7.68 -2.16 0.88
N GLY A 36 -6.47 -2.75 0.95
CA GLY A 36 -6.14 -3.94 0.16
C GLY A 36 -5.89 -3.73 -1.33
N SER A 37 -5.85 -2.47 -1.81
CA SER A 37 -5.62 -2.16 -3.24
C SER A 37 -4.16 -2.40 -3.72
N GLY A 38 -3.23 -2.72 -2.82
CA GLY A 38 -1.81 -2.94 -3.18
C GLY A 38 -0.90 -1.70 -3.14
N LYS A 39 -1.26 -0.63 -2.40
CA LYS A 39 -0.44 0.59 -2.24
C LYS A 39 0.98 0.32 -1.75
N THR A 40 1.14 -0.46 -0.67
CA THR A 40 2.45 -0.82 -0.10
C THR A 40 3.31 -1.55 -1.14
N PHE A 41 2.71 -2.46 -1.90
CA PHE A 41 3.42 -3.15 -2.96
C PHE A 41 3.88 -2.21 -4.10
N LEU A 42 3.04 -1.24 -4.49
CA LEU A 42 3.41 -0.23 -5.47
C LEU A 42 4.59 0.63 -4.99
N LEU A 43 4.63 0.95 -3.70
CA LEU A 43 5.75 1.64 -3.07
C LEU A 43 7.04 0.81 -3.19
N ASP A 44 7.00 -0.46 -2.80
CA ASP A 44 8.17 -1.35 -2.87
C ASP A 44 8.69 -1.49 -4.31
N ARG A 45 7.78 -1.67 -5.28
CA ARG A 45 8.15 -1.72 -6.71
C ARG A 45 8.72 -0.41 -7.24
N LEU A 46 8.22 0.72 -6.76
CA LEU A 46 8.77 2.02 -7.13
C LEU A 46 10.22 2.12 -6.65
N LEU A 47 10.47 1.78 -5.38
CA LEU A 47 11.81 1.74 -4.79
C LEU A 47 12.75 0.83 -5.59
N GLU A 48 12.38 -0.44 -5.78
CA GLU A 48 13.16 -1.41 -6.57
C GLU A 48 13.49 -0.88 -7.96
N SER A 49 12.52 -0.22 -8.61
CA SER A 49 12.72 0.27 -9.97
C SER A 49 13.61 1.51 -10.07
N LEU A 50 13.69 2.31 -9.00
CA LEU A 50 14.50 3.51 -8.94
C LEU A 50 15.92 3.20 -8.45
N GLU A 51 16.08 2.28 -7.50
CA GLU A 51 17.40 1.77 -7.09
C GLU A 51 18.09 1.03 -8.25
N GLY A 52 17.29 0.47 -9.17
CA GLY A 52 17.73 -0.38 -10.25
C GLY A 52 18.12 -1.74 -9.69
N ARG A 53 17.85 -2.82 -10.45
CA ARG A 53 18.53 -4.09 -10.19
C ARG A 53 20.02 -3.77 -10.07
N LYS A 54 20.66 -4.18 -8.99
CA LYS A 54 22.11 -4.36 -8.99
C LYS A 54 22.37 -5.30 -10.16
N THR A 55 22.67 -4.75 -11.33
CA THR A 55 23.28 -5.52 -12.41
C THR A 55 24.58 -5.98 -11.80
N GLU A 56 24.60 -7.24 -11.39
CA GLU A 56 25.80 -8.06 -11.45
C GLU A 56 26.48 -7.72 -12.78
N GLU A 57 27.71 -7.22 -12.62
CA GLU A 57 28.78 -7.17 -13.61
C GLU A 57 28.33 -6.94 -15.06
N SER A 58 28.41 -5.67 -15.47
CA SER A 58 28.64 -5.37 -16.88
C SER A 58 30.00 -5.94 -17.28
N ASP A 59 30.01 -7.13 -17.88
CA ASP A 59 31.14 -7.57 -18.69
C ASP A 59 31.36 -6.53 -19.80
N PRO A 60 32.60 -6.03 -20.00
CA PRO A 60 32.89 -5.13 -21.09
C PRO A 60 32.80 -5.91 -22.41
N ILE A 61 31.84 -5.54 -23.26
CA ILE A 61 31.86 -5.93 -24.67
C ILE A 61 32.82 -4.96 -25.37
N GLU A 62 34.02 -5.45 -25.72
CA GLU A 62 34.92 -4.76 -26.64
C GLU A 62 34.28 -4.72 -28.03
N ASP A 63 33.89 -3.53 -28.49
CA ASP A 63 33.58 -3.31 -29.89
C ASP A 63 34.90 -3.02 -30.63
N GLY A 64 35.19 -3.80 -31.67
CA GLY A 64 36.49 -3.88 -32.34
C GLY A 64 36.91 -2.66 -33.17
N ARG A 65 36.62 -1.43 -32.70
CA ARG A 65 36.95 -0.17 -33.40
C ARG A 65 37.62 0.91 -32.57
N GLY A 66 38.00 0.64 -31.31
CA GLY A 66 38.95 1.50 -30.59
C GLY A 66 38.56 2.98 -30.42
N GLU A 67 37.27 3.32 -30.47
CA GLU A 67 36.80 4.68 -30.16
C GLU A 67 36.18 4.71 -28.76
N LEU A 68 36.87 5.41 -27.85
CA LEU A 68 36.52 5.55 -26.45
C LEU A 68 35.44 6.63 -26.25
N ASN A 69 34.19 6.35 -26.64
CA ASN A 69 33.05 7.22 -26.32
C ASN A 69 32.60 7.00 -24.87
N ASN A 70 33.32 7.59 -23.93
CA ASN A 70 32.94 7.67 -22.51
C ASN A 70 31.79 8.67 -22.28
N VAL A 71 30.59 8.37 -22.77
CA VAL A 71 29.37 8.98 -22.20
C VAL A 71 29.01 8.17 -20.95
N LYS A 72 29.78 8.37 -19.86
CA LYS A 72 29.32 8.03 -18.51
C LYS A 72 28.11 8.92 -18.22
N LYS A 73 26.91 8.45 -18.60
CA LYS A 73 25.67 9.01 -18.04
C LYS A 73 25.81 8.90 -16.54
N ASN A 74 26.00 10.03 -15.85
CA ASN A 74 25.96 10.07 -14.40
C ASN A 74 24.64 9.43 -13.96
N LYS A 75 24.73 8.21 -13.42
CA LYS A 75 23.58 7.46 -12.93
C LYS A 75 22.99 8.28 -11.79
N THR A 76 21.83 8.89 -12.02
CA THR A 76 21.11 9.62 -10.98
C THR A 76 20.87 8.67 -9.81
N SER A 77 21.38 9.02 -8.63
CA SER A 77 21.10 8.25 -7.42
C SER A 77 19.89 8.82 -6.70
N TYR A 78 19.15 7.98 -5.99
CA TYR A 78 17.94 8.38 -5.29
C TYR A 78 18.18 8.33 -3.78
N ILE A 79 17.61 9.30 -3.06
CA ILE A 79 17.59 9.36 -1.60
C ILE A 79 16.12 9.25 -1.20
N PHE A 80 15.76 8.18 -0.49
CA PHE A 80 14.38 7.91 -0.09
C PHE A 80 14.17 8.29 1.37
N VAL A 81 13.22 9.20 1.62
CA VAL A 81 12.84 9.61 2.96
C VAL A 81 11.46 9.03 3.26
N GLN A 82 11.39 7.91 4.00
CA GLN A 82 10.13 7.24 4.30
C GLN A 82 9.56 7.64 5.67
N LEU A 83 8.38 8.25 5.70
CA LEU A 83 7.75 8.71 6.95
C LEU A 83 6.95 7.62 7.70
N GLY A 84 6.90 6.38 7.19
CA GLY A 84 6.04 5.31 7.73
C GLY A 84 6.24 5.03 9.24
N LYS A 85 7.47 5.17 9.75
CA LYS A 85 7.81 4.98 11.17
C LYS A 85 7.43 6.16 12.07
N LEU A 86 7.10 7.33 11.51
CA LEU A 86 6.79 8.52 12.31
C LEU A 86 5.32 8.53 12.76
N PHE A 87 4.42 7.94 11.98
CA PHE A 87 2.99 7.84 12.32
C PHE A 87 2.70 6.93 13.53
N SER A 88 3.58 5.96 13.84
CA SER A 88 3.44 5.10 15.02
C SER A 88 3.75 5.82 16.34
N THR A 89 4.41 6.98 16.30
CA THR A 89 4.85 7.74 17.48
C THR A 89 3.95 8.91 17.87
N GLY A 90 2.90 9.21 17.07
CA GLY A 90 1.95 10.30 17.33
C GLY A 90 1.83 11.30 16.17
N ARG A 91 1.50 12.56 16.47
CA ARG A 91 1.35 13.63 15.46
C ARG A 91 2.73 14.01 14.89
N ILE A 92 2.91 13.78 13.59
CA ILE A 92 4.09 14.22 12.84
C ILE A 92 4.11 15.75 12.77
N SER A 93 5.28 16.36 12.94
CA SER A 93 5.50 17.79 12.70
C SER A 93 6.32 18.04 11.42
N ILE A 94 6.14 19.19 10.78
CA ILE A 94 6.97 19.58 9.63
C ILE A 94 8.45 19.64 10.03
N THR A 95 8.77 20.05 11.25
CA THR A 95 10.15 20.10 11.75
C THR A 95 10.81 18.73 11.89
N GLN A 96 10.03 17.67 12.14
CA GLN A 96 10.51 16.28 12.10
C GLN A 96 10.73 15.81 10.66
N ILE A 97 9.85 16.18 9.73
CA ILE A 97 10.01 15.87 8.31
C ILE A 97 11.26 16.54 7.75
N MET A 98 11.43 17.85 7.97
CA MET A 98 12.63 18.59 7.55
C MET A 98 13.91 17.95 8.12
N ARG A 99 13.89 17.59 9.40
CA ARG A 99 15.00 16.89 10.05
C ARG A 99 15.32 15.56 9.36
N SER A 100 14.31 14.74 9.11
CA SER A 100 14.47 13.44 8.46
C SER A 100 15.06 13.58 7.05
N ILE A 101 14.60 14.57 6.27
CA ILE A 101 15.17 14.84 4.95
C ILE A 101 16.64 15.27 5.06
N ILE A 102 16.98 16.16 6.00
CA ILE A 102 18.36 16.61 6.19
C ILE A 102 19.27 15.44 6.61
N GLU A 103 18.84 14.59 7.55
CA GLU A 103 19.62 13.45 8.05
C GLU A 103 19.93 12.44 6.93
N GLU A 104 18.99 12.21 6.01
CA GLU A 104 19.19 11.32 4.86
C GLU A 104 20.15 11.92 3.80
N ILE A 105 20.20 13.24 3.66
CA ILE A 105 21.11 13.90 2.70
C ILE A 105 22.52 14.09 3.29
N LEU A 106 22.59 14.50 4.56
CA LEU A 106 23.78 14.93 5.29
C LEU A 106 23.87 14.21 6.66
N PRO A 107 24.18 12.90 6.66
CA PRO A 107 24.23 12.11 7.88
C PRO A 107 25.29 12.64 8.86
N GLY A 108 24.93 12.72 10.14
CA GLY A 108 25.82 13.16 11.22
C GLY A 108 26.03 14.67 11.36
N GLN A 109 25.44 15.50 10.48
CA GLN A 109 25.49 16.96 10.68
C GLN A 109 24.60 17.42 11.83
N HIS A 110 25.06 18.47 12.53
CA HIS A 110 24.25 19.16 13.52
C HIS A 110 23.09 19.91 12.87
N ILE A 111 21.86 19.59 13.27
CA ILE A 111 20.64 20.21 12.74
C ILE A 111 20.16 21.29 13.73
N PRO A 112 19.96 22.55 13.27
CA PRO A 112 19.44 23.62 14.12
C PRO A 112 18.15 23.23 14.84
N GLY A 113 17.98 23.67 16.09
CA GLY A 113 16.75 23.38 16.84
C GLY A 113 15.51 24.14 16.34
N ASN A 114 15.70 25.39 15.91
CA ASN A 114 14.62 26.29 15.48
C ASN A 114 14.16 26.03 14.04
N ALA A 115 12.89 26.35 13.74
CA ALA A 115 12.25 26.03 12.46
C ALA A 115 12.91 26.74 11.26
N MET A 116 13.22 28.03 11.38
CA MET A 116 13.86 28.81 10.31
C MET A 116 15.24 28.27 9.94
N GLY A 117 16.04 27.93 10.94
CA GLY A 117 17.36 27.31 10.76
C GLY A 117 17.25 25.97 10.04
N LYS A 118 16.27 25.14 10.42
CA LYS A 118 15.99 23.88 9.72
C LYS A 118 15.59 24.10 8.26
N GLN A 119 14.71 25.07 7.98
CA GLN A 119 14.28 25.37 6.61
C GLN A 119 15.45 25.85 5.74
N LYS A 120 16.32 26.73 6.28
CA LYS A 120 17.53 27.19 5.59
C LYS A 120 18.48 26.01 5.30
N MET A 121 18.73 25.18 6.31
CA MET A 121 19.59 24.00 6.17
C MET A 121 19.01 22.97 5.18
N LEU A 122 17.70 22.74 5.21
CA LEU A 122 16.99 21.89 4.26
C LEU A 122 17.20 22.37 2.83
N LYS A 123 17.02 23.67 2.57
CA LYS A 123 17.23 24.25 1.24
C LYS A 123 18.66 24.00 0.74
N GLU A 124 19.67 24.22 1.58
CA GLU A 124 21.07 23.98 1.21
C GLU A 124 21.40 22.50 1.01
N ALA A 125 20.86 21.62 1.86
CA ALA A 125 21.01 20.17 1.71
C ALA A 125 20.39 19.68 0.38
N LEU A 126 19.18 20.13 0.05
CA LEU A 126 18.50 19.79 -1.20
C LEU A 126 19.26 20.30 -2.43
N LYS A 127 19.77 21.54 -2.40
CA LYS A 127 20.65 22.06 -3.46
C LYS A 127 21.91 21.21 -3.63
N TYR A 128 22.54 20.82 -2.52
CA TYR A 128 23.72 19.97 -2.54
C TYR A 128 23.41 18.60 -3.18
N ALA A 129 22.30 17.95 -2.79
CA ALA A 129 21.83 16.72 -3.40
C ALA A 129 21.71 16.86 -4.92
N GLY A 130 21.00 17.89 -5.39
CA GLY A 130 20.83 18.20 -6.81
C GLY A 130 22.15 18.42 -7.56
N LYS A 131 23.08 19.21 -6.99
CA LYS A 131 24.43 19.44 -7.56
C LYS A 131 25.25 18.15 -7.67
N THR A 132 25.02 17.20 -6.76
CA THR A 132 25.65 15.86 -6.78
C THR A 132 24.87 14.83 -7.59
N SER A 133 23.93 15.25 -8.45
CA SER A 133 23.09 14.37 -9.26
C SER A 133 22.26 13.36 -8.45
N ARG A 134 21.87 13.74 -7.23
CA ARG A 134 21.01 12.94 -6.33
C ARG A 134 19.61 13.53 -6.29
N LYS A 135 18.60 12.67 -6.46
CA LYS A 135 17.18 13.04 -6.38
C LYS A 135 16.61 12.61 -5.04
N VAL A 136 16.06 13.56 -4.29
CA VAL A 136 15.43 13.31 -3.00
C VAL A 136 13.94 13.04 -3.22
N ILE A 137 13.41 11.99 -2.59
CA ILE A 137 12.02 11.56 -2.71
C ILE A 137 11.46 11.39 -1.31
N LEU A 138 10.47 12.21 -0.96
CA LEU A 138 9.70 12.08 0.27
C LEU A 138 8.53 11.11 0.04
N LEU A 139 8.56 9.99 0.76
CA LEU A 139 7.57 8.92 0.67
C LEU A 139 6.68 8.93 1.91
N ILE A 140 5.38 9.13 1.69
CA ILE A 140 4.40 9.24 2.77
C ILE A 140 3.33 8.18 2.57
N ASP A 141 3.42 7.10 3.34
CA ASP A 141 2.33 6.12 3.43
C ASP A 141 1.23 6.61 4.37
N ASN A 142 0.00 6.15 4.14
CA ASN A 142 -1.20 6.55 4.87
C ASN A 142 -1.39 8.07 4.99
N ALA A 143 -1.11 8.82 3.92
CA ALA A 143 -1.17 10.29 3.90
C ALA A 143 -2.57 10.87 4.19
N HIS A 144 -3.64 10.05 4.14
CA HIS A 144 -4.98 10.43 4.56
C HIS A 144 -5.10 10.80 6.06
N TYR A 145 -4.09 10.48 6.88
CA TYR A 145 -4.00 10.96 8.26
C TYR A 145 -3.43 12.37 8.40
N LEU A 146 -2.88 12.96 7.33
CA LEU A 146 -2.39 14.32 7.36
C LEU A 146 -3.56 15.31 7.47
N ASP A 147 -3.40 16.32 8.31
CA ASP A 147 -4.33 17.43 8.40
C ASP A 147 -3.99 18.55 7.41
N GLN A 148 -4.89 19.53 7.30
CA GLN A 148 -4.70 20.67 6.39
C GLN A 148 -3.43 21.46 6.73
N LYS A 149 -3.12 21.63 8.02
CA LYS A 149 -1.94 22.38 8.45
C LYS A 149 -0.68 21.71 7.93
N MET A 150 -0.55 20.40 8.09
CA MET A 150 0.59 19.64 7.62
C MET A 150 0.72 19.69 6.10
N LEU A 151 -0.39 19.59 5.35
CA LEU A 151 -0.34 19.71 3.88
C LEU A 151 0.16 21.10 3.45
N ARG A 152 -0.26 22.17 4.14
CA ARG A 152 0.25 23.54 3.89
C ARG A 152 1.73 23.66 4.22
N ASP A 153 2.13 23.17 5.39
CA ASP A 153 3.53 23.17 5.80
C ASP A 153 4.42 22.37 4.79
N LEU A 154 3.90 21.26 4.25
CA LEU A 154 4.56 20.46 3.20
C LEU A 154 4.68 21.22 1.88
N LYS A 155 3.63 21.93 1.47
CA LYS A 155 3.66 22.82 0.30
C LYS A 155 4.75 23.88 0.46
N ASP A 156 4.80 24.56 1.61
CA ASP A 156 5.76 25.64 1.83
C ASP A 156 7.22 25.17 1.71
N ILE A 157 7.53 23.93 2.12
CA ILE A 157 8.87 23.37 1.92
C ILE A 157 9.07 22.78 0.51
N HIS A 158 8.02 22.32 -0.16
CA HIS A 158 8.11 21.80 -1.54
C HIS A 158 8.31 22.92 -2.56
N GLU A 159 7.81 24.13 -2.28
CA GLU A 159 8.03 25.33 -3.09
C GLU A 159 9.43 25.94 -2.92
N LEU A 160 10.32 25.30 -2.15
CA LEU A 160 11.73 25.68 -2.11
C LEU A 160 12.35 25.47 -3.50
N SER A 161 12.59 26.57 -4.20
CA SER A 161 13.16 26.59 -5.56
C SER A 161 14.64 26.98 -5.61
N TYR A 162 15.30 26.61 -6.71
CA TYR A 162 16.66 27.03 -7.05
C TYR A 162 16.92 26.97 -8.56
N GLY A 163 17.33 28.11 -9.14
CA GLY A 163 17.54 28.21 -10.59
C GLY A 163 16.22 28.02 -11.33
N GLU A 164 16.21 27.13 -12.32
CA GLU A 164 15.04 26.78 -13.13
C GLU A 164 14.14 25.71 -12.47
N LEU A 165 14.49 25.22 -11.28
CA LEU A 165 13.73 24.19 -10.58
C LEU A 165 12.72 24.84 -9.62
N ASP A 166 11.44 24.60 -9.89
CA ASP A 166 10.32 25.02 -9.03
C ASP A 166 10.29 24.26 -7.69
N SER A 167 10.85 23.05 -7.66
CA SER A 167 11.01 22.22 -6.47
C SER A 167 12.32 21.44 -6.51
N LEU A 168 12.92 21.20 -5.34
CA LEU A 168 14.18 20.48 -5.20
C LEU A 168 14.05 19.00 -4.85
N PHE A 169 12.84 18.52 -4.57
CA PHE A 169 12.56 17.11 -4.26
C PHE A 169 11.15 16.72 -4.68
N SER A 170 10.87 15.43 -4.87
CA SER A 170 9.50 14.97 -5.13
C SER A 170 8.81 14.52 -3.85
N ILE A 171 7.49 14.65 -3.82
CA ILE A 171 6.63 14.05 -2.78
C ILE A 171 5.78 12.98 -3.43
N ILE A 172 5.77 11.77 -2.89
CA ILE A 172 4.86 10.70 -3.30
C ILE A 172 4.08 10.23 -2.09
N MET A 173 2.77 10.44 -2.15
CA MET A 173 1.83 10.08 -1.10
C MET A 173 1.02 8.86 -1.49
N PHE A 174 0.82 7.95 -0.55
CA PHE A 174 -0.13 6.85 -0.66
C PHE A 174 -1.27 7.09 0.34
N ALA A 175 -2.51 7.12 -0.14
CA ALA A 175 -3.66 7.45 0.68
C ALA A 175 -4.92 6.68 0.30
N ARG A 176 -5.87 6.63 1.23
CA ARG A 176 -7.24 6.20 0.96
C ARG A 176 -8.04 7.40 0.44
N PRO A 177 -9.01 7.21 -0.48
CA PRO A 177 -9.85 8.29 -0.98
C PRO A 177 -10.96 8.67 0.04
N GLU A 178 -10.59 8.95 1.30
CA GLU A 178 -11.56 9.39 2.30
C GLU A 178 -12.06 10.81 1.99
N TYR A 179 -13.35 11.07 2.20
CA TYR A 179 -13.98 12.36 1.85
C TYR A 179 -13.22 13.59 2.38
N LYS A 180 -12.80 13.55 3.65
CA LYS A 180 -12.04 14.64 4.27
C LYS A 180 -10.73 14.90 3.54
N PHE A 181 -9.96 13.86 3.24
CA PHE A 181 -8.67 14.00 2.58
C PHE A 181 -8.84 14.41 1.10
N ALA A 182 -9.80 13.82 0.40
CA ALA A 182 -10.14 14.21 -0.97
C ALA A 182 -10.57 15.68 -1.07
N SER A 183 -11.39 16.15 -0.11
CA SER A 183 -11.79 17.56 -0.02
C SER A 183 -10.61 18.49 0.23
N LEU A 184 -9.62 18.08 1.03
CA LEU A 184 -8.41 18.87 1.23
C LEU A 184 -7.61 18.97 -0.06
N LEU A 185 -7.41 17.85 -0.77
CA LEU A 185 -6.69 17.87 -2.04
C LEU A 185 -7.40 18.77 -3.07
N ASN A 186 -8.73 18.73 -3.14
CA ASN A 186 -9.52 19.57 -4.06
C ASN A 186 -9.50 21.07 -3.73
N ALA A 187 -8.91 21.49 -2.61
CA ALA A 187 -8.73 22.91 -2.35
C ALA A 187 -7.82 23.52 -3.42
N PRO A 188 -8.08 24.76 -3.89
CA PRO A 188 -7.32 25.39 -4.97
C PRO A 188 -5.80 25.39 -4.75
N GLU A 189 -5.36 25.51 -3.50
CA GLU A 189 -3.94 25.52 -3.10
C GLU A 189 -3.22 24.18 -3.39
N PHE A 190 -3.94 23.05 -3.42
CA PHE A 190 -3.38 21.71 -3.67
C PHE A 190 -3.79 21.12 -5.01
N ASP A 191 -4.92 21.52 -5.58
CA ASP A 191 -5.45 20.94 -6.82
C ASP A 191 -4.52 21.15 -8.01
N ILE A 192 -3.90 22.34 -8.10
CA ILE A 192 -2.98 22.69 -9.18
C ILE A 192 -1.60 22.04 -8.99
N GLN A 193 -1.20 21.83 -7.73
CA GLN A 193 0.15 21.35 -7.39
C GLN A 193 0.28 19.84 -7.34
N THR A 194 -0.82 19.13 -7.08
CA THR A 194 -0.82 17.69 -6.86
C THR A 194 -1.28 16.94 -8.08
N GLN A 195 -0.43 16.06 -8.61
CA GLN A 195 -0.88 15.04 -9.54
C GLN A 195 -1.59 13.93 -8.76
N ARG A 196 -2.73 13.45 -9.26
CA ARG A 196 -3.49 12.37 -8.61
C ARG A 196 -3.63 11.17 -9.53
N VAL A 197 -3.46 9.98 -8.97
CA VAL A 197 -3.74 8.72 -9.66
C VAL A 197 -4.52 7.80 -8.74
N TYR A 198 -5.58 7.20 -9.26
CA TYR A 198 -6.42 6.26 -8.53
C TYR A 198 -6.06 4.82 -8.93
N ILE A 199 -5.79 3.98 -7.95
CA ILE A 199 -5.75 2.54 -8.10
C ILE A 199 -7.18 2.08 -8.29
N GLN A 200 -7.49 1.66 -9.52
CA GLN A 200 -8.82 1.17 -9.86
C GLN A 200 -9.02 -0.24 -9.33
N ASN A 201 -10.29 -0.59 -9.09
CA ASN A 201 -10.68 -1.97 -8.87
C ASN A 201 -10.34 -2.82 -10.08
N LEU A 202 -10.02 -4.08 -9.83
CA LEU A 202 -9.72 -5.07 -10.86
C LEU A 202 -11.01 -5.38 -11.64
N PRO A 203 -10.96 -5.31 -12.99
CA PRO A 203 -12.00 -5.90 -13.82
C PRO A 203 -12.25 -7.37 -13.46
N LYS A 204 -13.49 -7.85 -13.65
CA LYS A 204 -13.85 -9.24 -13.35
C LYS A 204 -12.92 -10.29 -14.01
N PRO A 205 -12.50 -10.14 -15.28
CA PRO A 205 -11.53 -11.06 -15.88
C PRO A 205 -10.20 -11.10 -15.11
N ASP A 206 -9.69 -9.93 -14.72
CA ASP A 206 -8.43 -9.78 -13.99
C ASP A 206 -8.53 -10.36 -12.57
N ILE A 207 -9.70 -10.34 -11.94
CA ILE A 207 -9.92 -10.98 -10.64
C ILE A 207 -9.69 -12.50 -10.73
N LEU A 208 -10.26 -13.15 -11.74
CA LEU A 208 -10.08 -14.59 -11.92
C LEU A 208 -8.63 -14.93 -12.23
N GLU A 209 -8.00 -14.16 -13.12
CA GLU A 209 -6.61 -14.39 -13.51
C GLU A 209 -5.64 -14.15 -12.34
N PHE A 210 -5.80 -13.04 -11.62
CA PHE A 210 -5.07 -12.76 -10.39
C PHE A 210 -5.26 -13.89 -9.37
N SER A 211 -6.49 -14.39 -9.20
CA SER A 211 -6.77 -15.46 -8.23
C SER A 211 -6.03 -16.76 -8.57
N LYS A 212 -5.92 -17.10 -9.86
CA LYS A 212 -5.13 -18.25 -10.32
C LYS A 212 -3.64 -18.05 -10.08
N GLN A 213 -3.09 -16.89 -10.49
CA GLN A 213 -1.66 -16.63 -10.44
C GLN A 213 -1.15 -16.40 -9.01
N ALA A 214 -1.89 -15.63 -8.22
CA ALA A 214 -1.50 -15.26 -6.87
C ALA A 214 -1.76 -16.38 -5.85
N PHE A 215 -2.89 -17.09 -5.97
CA PHE A 215 -3.32 -18.06 -4.95
C PHE A 215 -3.38 -19.51 -5.45
N GLY A 216 -3.04 -19.77 -6.71
CA GLY A 216 -3.06 -21.11 -7.29
C GLY A 216 -4.48 -21.68 -7.46
N LEU A 217 -5.51 -20.82 -7.52
CA LEU A 217 -6.87 -21.31 -7.67
C LEU A 217 -7.09 -21.93 -9.05
N ARG A 218 -7.88 -23.01 -9.08
CA ARG A 218 -8.39 -23.65 -10.29
C ARG A 218 -9.90 -23.66 -10.21
N PHE A 219 -10.60 -23.42 -11.31
CA PHE A 219 -12.06 -23.53 -11.36
C PHE A 219 -12.43 -24.81 -12.08
N SER A 220 -13.54 -25.45 -11.69
CA SER A 220 -14.08 -26.59 -12.42
C SER A 220 -14.34 -26.24 -13.89
N SER A 221 -14.44 -27.26 -14.75
CA SER A 221 -14.71 -27.09 -16.18
C SER A 221 -16.21 -27.13 -16.48
N GLY A 222 -16.60 -26.65 -17.67
CA GLY A 222 -17.99 -26.67 -18.14
C GLY A 222 -18.93 -25.74 -17.35
N LYS A 223 -20.22 -26.06 -17.39
CA LYS A 223 -21.29 -25.23 -16.80
C LYS A 223 -21.13 -25.00 -15.30
N ASP A 224 -20.63 -26.01 -14.56
CA ASP A 224 -20.34 -25.87 -13.13
C ASP A 224 -19.21 -24.84 -12.90
N GLY A 225 -18.17 -24.88 -13.72
CA GLY A 225 -17.08 -23.92 -13.71
C GLY A 225 -17.52 -22.48 -13.89
N ASP A 226 -18.39 -22.24 -14.87
CA ASP A 226 -18.89 -20.89 -15.15
C ASP A 226 -19.79 -20.38 -14.02
N ARG A 227 -20.57 -21.27 -13.40
CA ARG A 227 -21.34 -20.93 -12.19
C ARG A 227 -20.44 -20.63 -11.00
N ALA A 228 -19.39 -21.43 -10.78
CA ALA A 228 -18.41 -21.22 -9.72
C ALA A 228 -17.66 -19.88 -9.88
N LYS A 229 -17.22 -19.55 -11.10
CA LYS A 229 -16.62 -18.24 -11.43
C LYS A 229 -17.58 -17.10 -11.16
N SER A 230 -18.84 -17.23 -11.58
CA SER A 230 -19.87 -16.21 -11.36
C SER A 230 -20.10 -15.96 -9.86
N LEU A 231 -20.25 -17.03 -9.08
CA LEU A 231 -20.37 -16.94 -7.62
C LEU A 231 -19.13 -16.31 -6.99
N PHE A 232 -17.94 -16.64 -7.47
CA PHE A 232 -16.69 -16.08 -6.96
C PHE A 232 -16.63 -14.58 -7.19
N LEU A 233 -16.92 -14.14 -8.41
CA LEU A 233 -16.93 -12.73 -8.78
C LEU A 233 -18.00 -11.92 -8.03
N THR A 234 -19.12 -12.54 -7.66
CA THR A 234 -20.17 -11.90 -6.86
C THR A 234 -19.74 -11.68 -5.40
N HIS A 235 -18.91 -12.55 -4.84
CA HIS A 235 -18.54 -12.53 -3.42
C HIS A 235 -17.13 -12.00 -3.13
N VAL A 236 -16.34 -11.69 -4.16
CA VAL A 236 -15.12 -10.89 -4.01
C VAL A 236 -15.53 -9.45 -3.77
N TYR A 237 -15.31 -8.97 -2.55
CA TYR A 237 -15.48 -7.57 -2.19
C TYR A 237 -14.44 -7.13 -1.15
N PRO A 238 -13.82 -5.95 -1.30
CA PRO A 238 -13.82 -5.11 -2.51
C PRO A 238 -13.19 -5.83 -3.72
N LEU A 239 -13.43 -5.33 -4.93
CA LEU A 239 -12.92 -5.89 -6.20
C LEU A 239 -11.42 -5.58 -6.39
N ASN A 240 -10.59 -6.00 -5.43
CA ASN A 240 -9.16 -5.73 -5.39
C ASN A 240 -8.40 -6.92 -4.76
N PRO A 241 -7.06 -6.92 -4.76
CA PRO A 241 -6.27 -8.02 -4.21
C PRO A 241 -6.61 -8.38 -2.75
N GLY A 242 -6.95 -7.39 -1.92
CA GLY A 242 -7.35 -7.60 -0.54
C GLY A 242 -8.67 -8.37 -0.41
N GLY A 243 -9.69 -8.02 -1.21
CA GLY A 243 -10.97 -8.73 -1.22
C GLY A 243 -10.83 -10.17 -1.74
N ILE A 244 -10.00 -10.38 -2.76
CA ILE A 244 -9.67 -11.74 -3.25
C ILE A 244 -9.01 -12.55 -2.13
N LYS A 245 -7.96 -12.00 -1.50
CA LYS A 245 -7.26 -12.65 -0.39
C LYS A 245 -8.23 -13.00 0.74
N ALA A 246 -9.17 -12.11 1.07
CA ALA A 246 -10.16 -12.35 2.11
C ALA A 246 -11.10 -13.53 1.77
N LEU A 247 -11.62 -13.61 0.55
CA LEU A 247 -12.47 -14.72 0.12
C LEU A 247 -11.68 -16.04 0.07
N VAL A 248 -10.48 -16.03 -0.51
CA VAL A 248 -9.61 -17.22 -0.57
C VAL A 248 -9.29 -17.73 0.83
N ASN A 249 -8.95 -16.85 1.77
CA ASN A 249 -8.70 -17.24 3.15
C ASN A 249 -9.93 -17.89 3.79
N ARG A 250 -11.14 -17.39 3.51
CA ARG A 250 -12.37 -18.03 3.96
C ARG A 250 -12.56 -19.43 3.35
N MET A 251 -12.20 -19.63 2.08
CA MET A 251 -12.23 -20.96 1.46
C MET A 251 -11.35 -21.97 2.19
N TYR A 252 -10.10 -21.59 2.51
CA TYR A 252 -9.19 -22.46 3.25
C TYR A 252 -9.66 -22.79 4.68
N LEU A 253 -10.43 -21.90 5.31
CA LEU A 253 -10.95 -22.11 6.68
C LEU A 253 -12.22 -22.97 6.70
N THR A 254 -13.11 -22.75 5.74
CA THR A 254 -14.44 -23.37 5.73
C THR A 254 -14.43 -24.73 5.04
N VAL A 255 -13.81 -24.82 3.86
CA VAL A 255 -13.81 -26.04 3.04
C VAL A 255 -12.76 -27.01 3.59
N ASN A 256 -13.21 -28.19 4.00
CA ASN A 256 -12.33 -29.24 4.50
C ASN A 256 -11.33 -29.67 3.41
N LYS A 257 -10.03 -29.66 3.72
CA LYS A 257 -8.93 -29.98 2.80
C LYS A 257 -9.02 -29.24 1.46
N PHE A 258 -9.21 -27.92 1.50
CA PHE A 258 -9.22 -27.11 0.29
C PHE A 258 -7.86 -27.17 -0.44
N ASP A 259 -7.87 -27.64 -1.68
CA ASP A 259 -6.71 -27.87 -2.54
C ASP A 259 -6.59 -26.84 -3.69
N GLY A 260 -7.28 -25.71 -3.53
CA GLY A 260 -7.34 -24.65 -4.54
C GLY A 260 -8.34 -24.88 -5.67
N LEU A 261 -9.04 -26.03 -5.74
CA LEU A 261 -10.11 -26.23 -6.71
C LEU A 261 -11.44 -25.61 -6.23
N VAL A 262 -11.92 -24.61 -6.96
CA VAL A 262 -13.18 -23.90 -6.73
C VAL A 262 -14.28 -24.54 -7.58
N THR A 263 -15.28 -25.11 -6.91
CA THR A 263 -16.52 -25.64 -7.52
C THR A 263 -17.71 -24.84 -6.98
N THR A 264 -18.89 -24.99 -7.62
CA THR A 264 -20.12 -24.33 -7.15
C THR A 264 -20.44 -24.68 -5.70
N ASP A 265 -20.30 -25.96 -5.33
CA ASP A 265 -20.57 -26.44 -3.97
C ASP A 265 -19.60 -25.81 -2.95
N ARG A 266 -18.29 -25.87 -3.22
CA ARG A 266 -17.27 -25.35 -2.30
C ARG A 266 -17.41 -23.86 -2.05
N ILE A 267 -17.71 -23.08 -3.09
CA ILE A 267 -17.95 -21.65 -2.87
C ILE A 267 -19.28 -21.38 -2.19
N SER A 268 -20.32 -22.18 -2.46
CA SER A 268 -21.60 -22.06 -1.76
C SER A 268 -21.47 -22.36 -0.27
N GLN A 269 -20.64 -23.34 0.10
CA GLN A 269 -20.30 -23.58 1.51
C GLN A 269 -19.71 -22.32 2.15
N VAL A 270 -18.79 -21.65 1.46
CA VAL A 270 -18.07 -20.47 2.00
C VAL A 270 -18.98 -19.26 2.12
N VAL A 271 -19.87 -19.03 1.15
CA VAL A 271 -20.75 -17.85 1.14
C VAL A 271 -21.97 -18.01 2.06
N ASN A 272 -22.39 -19.25 2.32
CA ASN A 272 -23.50 -19.55 3.22
C ASN A 272 -23.06 -19.78 4.68
N THR A 273 -21.76 -19.84 4.95
CA THR A 273 -21.24 -19.98 6.32
C THR A 273 -21.11 -18.60 6.95
N ASP A 274 -21.93 -18.34 7.97
CA ASP A 274 -21.82 -17.13 8.79
C ASP A 274 -20.48 -17.11 9.57
N MET A 275 -19.97 -15.91 9.86
CA MET A 275 -18.69 -15.78 10.57
C MET A 275 -18.78 -16.38 11.98
N LEU A 276 -19.97 -16.37 12.59
CA LEU A 276 -20.23 -16.95 13.91
C LEU A 276 -20.10 -18.48 13.92
N SER A 277 -20.60 -19.22 12.92
CA SER A 277 -20.38 -20.67 12.85
C SER A 277 -18.91 -21.00 12.61
N THR A 278 -18.19 -20.19 11.83
CA THR A 278 -16.76 -20.36 11.60
C THR A 278 -15.98 -20.18 12.90
N LEU A 279 -16.28 -19.16 13.70
CA LEU A 279 -15.67 -18.96 15.02
C LEU A 279 -15.96 -20.12 15.98
N LYS A 280 -17.20 -20.61 16.00
CA LYS A 280 -17.58 -21.79 16.80
C LYS A 280 -16.77 -23.04 16.40
N LYS A 281 -16.56 -23.28 15.09
CA LYS A 281 -15.76 -24.41 14.58
C LYS A 281 -14.33 -24.40 15.14
N TYR A 282 -13.72 -23.22 15.25
CA TYR A 282 -12.38 -23.04 15.81
C TYR A 282 -12.37 -22.82 17.34
N ARG A 283 -13.51 -23.03 18.01
CA ARG A 283 -13.69 -22.81 19.45
C ARG A 283 -13.25 -21.39 19.88
N ILE A 284 -13.56 -20.39 19.07
CA ILE A 284 -13.30 -18.98 19.36
C ILE A 284 -14.61 -18.38 19.84
N SER A 285 -14.61 -17.90 21.07
CA SER A 285 -15.75 -17.25 21.70
C SER A 285 -15.88 -15.79 21.27
N ILE A 286 -17.11 -15.26 21.32
CA ILE A 286 -17.38 -13.82 21.13
C ILE A 286 -16.57 -12.97 22.12
N GLY A 287 -16.37 -13.49 23.35
CA GLY A 287 -15.56 -12.84 24.37
C GLY A 287 -14.08 -12.68 23.97
N GLU A 288 -13.50 -13.66 23.28
CA GLU A 288 -12.14 -13.57 22.72
C GLU A 288 -12.07 -12.52 21.60
N VAL A 289 -13.05 -12.50 20.69
CA VAL A 289 -13.14 -11.48 19.62
C VAL A 289 -13.26 -10.08 20.24
N ARG A 290 -14.11 -9.92 21.27
CA ARG A 290 -14.27 -8.66 21.99
C ARG A 290 -12.96 -8.19 22.62
N LYS A 291 -12.21 -9.08 23.28
CA LYS A 291 -10.90 -8.77 23.86
C LYS A 291 -9.92 -8.30 22.78
N ALA A 292 -9.83 -9.01 21.65
CA ALA A 292 -8.95 -8.64 20.55
C ALA A 292 -9.28 -7.24 19.98
N VAL A 293 -10.57 -6.93 19.83
CA VAL A 293 -11.03 -5.60 19.40
C VAL A 293 -10.68 -4.52 20.41
N ALA A 294 -10.86 -4.76 21.71
CA ALA A 294 -10.51 -3.82 22.75
C ALA A 294 -8.99 -3.54 22.76
N THR A 295 -8.17 -4.58 22.64
CA THR A 295 -6.70 -4.48 22.63
C THR A 295 -6.18 -3.75 21.39
N HIS A 296 -6.69 -4.03 20.19
CA HIS A 296 -6.13 -3.49 18.95
C HIS A 296 -6.77 -2.18 18.49
N ALA A 297 -8.03 -1.93 18.85
CA ALA A 297 -8.77 -0.76 18.38
C ALA A 297 -9.17 0.23 19.50
N GLY A 298 -8.87 -0.09 20.77
CA GLY A 298 -9.19 0.77 21.91
C GLY A 298 -10.68 0.99 22.13
N LYS A 299 -11.55 0.13 21.57
CA LYS A 299 -13.00 0.25 21.66
C LYS A 299 -13.60 -0.91 22.45
N ASN A 300 -14.32 -0.58 23.51
CA ASN A 300 -15.10 -1.54 24.29
C ASN A 300 -16.47 -1.72 23.64
N LEU A 301 -16.69 -2.87 23.01
CA LEU A 301 -17.96 -3.27 22.42
C LEU A 301 -18.64 -4.34 23.28
N THR A 302 -19.96 -4.36 23.27
CA THR A 302 -20.73 -5.43 23.95
C THR A 302 -20.78 -6.70 23.10
N ASP A 303 -21.02 -7.86 23.72
CA ASP A 303 -21.10 -9.13 23.00
C ASP A 303 -22.22 -9.12 21.94
N ASN A 304 -23.36 -8.45 22.22
CA ASN A 304 -24.43 -8.23 21.23
C ASN A 304 -23.96 -7.39 20.04
N GLN A 305 -23.14 -6.35 20.27
CA GLN A 305 -22.60 -5.54 19.19
C GLN A 305 -21.57 -6.31 18.34
N ILE A 306 -20.81 -7.21 18.96
CA ILE A 306 -19.88 -8.09 18.25
C ILE A 306 -20.66 -9.10 17.41
N SER A 307 -21.63 -9.82 18.00
CA SER A 307 -22.47 -10.78 17.26
C SER A 307 -23.17 -10.12 16.07
N LYS A 308 -23.80 -8.96 16.29
CA LYS A 308 -24.46 -8.20 15.24
C LYS A 308 -23.49 -7.78 14.12
N ALA A 309 -22.27 -7.39 14.49
CA ALA A 309 -21.24 -7.05 13.50
C ALA A 309 -20.71 -8.27 12.72
N LEU A 310 -20.76 -9.47 13.29
CA LEU A 310 -20.32 -10.70 12.63
C LEU A 310 -21.40 -11.30 11.73
N ASP A 311 -22.67 -10.97 11.96
CA ASP A 311 -23.85 -11.56 11.32
C ASP A 311 -24.48 -10.65 10.25
N GLU A 312 -24.53 -9.33 10.47
CA GLU A 312 -25.17 -8.39 9.53
C GLU A 312 -24.23 -7.94 8.42
N ASP A 313 -24.67 -7.94 7.16
CA ASP A 313 -23.88 -7.43 6.03
C ASP A 313 -23.90 -5.89 5.94
N SER A 314 -23.27 -5.23 6.92
CA SER A 314 -23.13 -3.77 6.99
C SER A 314 -21.68 -3.34 6.74
N ASN A 315 -21.50 -2.31 5.89
CA ASN A 315 -20.22 -1.66 5.58
C ASN A 315 -19.81 -0.59 6.60
N SER A 316 -20.30 -0.67 7.85
CA SER A 316 -19.85 0.27 8.87
C SER A 316 -18.38 -0.01 9.22
N LYS A 317 -17.56 1.05 9.31
CA LYS A 317 -16.14 0.97 9.74
C LYS A 317 -15.97 0.24 11.08
N LYS A 318 -17.00 0.27 11.94
CA LYS A 318 -17.06 -0.47 13.21
C LYS A 318 -17.18 -1.98 12.98
N TYR A 319 -17.99 -2.42 12.02
CA TYR A 319 -18.24 -3.84 11.77
C TYR A 319 -17.09 -4.48 10.99
N GLU A 320 -16.51 -3.76 10.03
CA GLU A 320 -15.30 -4.22 9.32
C GLU A 320 -14.16 -4.52 10.30
N MET A 321 -13.93 -3.62 11.26
CA MET A 321 -12.91 -3.80 12.30
C MET A 321 -13.16 -5.04 13.16
N VAL A 322 -14.41 -5.31 13.54
CA VAL A 322 -14.78 -6.52 14.31
C VAL A 322 -14.50 -7.77 13.50
N ARG A 323 -14.88 -7.79 12.21
CA ARG A 323 -14.61 -8.91 11.30
C ARG A 323 -13.12 -9.13 11.08
N GLU A 324 -12.35 -8.06 10.94
CA GLU A 324 -10.91 -8.14 10.78
C GLU A 324 -10.24 -8.81 11.99
N GLN A 325 -10.61 -8.40 13.22
CA GLN A 325 -10.06 -9.01 14.43
C GLN A 325 -10.52 -10.46 14.62
N ALA A 326 -11.77 -10.78 14.31
CA ALA A 326 -12.26 -12.16 14.30
C ALA A 326 -11.48 -13.04 13.30
N MET A 327 -11.19 -12.51 12.11
CA MET A 327 -10.38 -13.21 11.10
C MET A 327 -8.92 -13.37 11.54
N ASN A 328 -8.33 -12.43 12.26
CA ASN A 328 -6.97 -12.56 12.79
C ASN A 328 -6.88 -13.68 13.84
N LEU A 329 -7.84 -13.73 14.78
CA LEU A 329 -7.92 -14.83 15.76
C LEU A 329 -8.12 -16.19 15.08
N LEU A 330 -8.94 -16.25 14.03
CA LEU A 330 -9.12 -17.47 13.22
C LEU A 330 -7.81 -17.92 12.57
N ARG A 331 -7.00 -16.98 12.07
CA ARG A 331 -5.68 -17.28 11.48
C ARG A 331 -4.72 -17.81 12.54
N GLU A 332 -4.61 -17.15 13.68
CA GLU A 332 -3.74 -17.59 14.78
C GLU A 332 -4.08 -19.01 15.26
N LYS A 333 -5.37 -19.33 15.38
CA LYS A 333 -5.79 -20.69 15.75
C LYS A 333 -5.60 -21.71 14.64
N ALA A 334 -5.75 -21.31 13.37
CA ALA A 334 -5.49 -22.21 12.25
C ALA A 334 -3.99 -22.51 12.11
N ASP A 335 -3.12 -21.52 12.34
CA ASP A 335 -1.66 -21.66 12.25
C ASP A 335 -1.07 -22.45 13.44
N ASN A 336 -1.60 -22.29 14.65
CA ASN A 336 -1.17 -23.06 15.84
C ASN A 336 -1.68 -24.53 15.85
N GLY A 337 -2.50 -24.92 14.87
CA GLY A 337 -3.18 -26.22 14.82
C GLY A 337 -2.50 -27.33 13.99
N ASN A 338 -1.29 -27.10 13.44
CA ASN A 338 -0.52 -28.09 12.66
C ASN A 338 -1.39 -28.91 11.67
N LEU A 339 -2.17 -28.20 10.84
CA LEU A 339 -2.99 -28.79 9.77
C LEU A 339 -2.37 -28.60 8.37
N PHE A 340 -1.05 -28.38 8.32
CA PHE A 340 -0.27 -28.28 7.09
C PHE A 340 0.72 -29.45 7.00
N VAL A 341 0.23 -30.58 6.50
CA VAL A 341 0.99 -31.49 5.63
C VAL A 341 0.36 -31.40 4.25
#